data_AF-A0A2H0BDK9-F1
#
_entry.id   AF-A0A2H0BDK9-F1
#
_cell.length_a   1.000
_cell.length_b   1.000
_cell.length_c   1.000
_cell.angle_alpha   90.00
_cell.angle_beta   90.00
_cell.angle_gamma   90.00
#
_symmetry.space_group_name_H-M   'P 1'
#
loop_
_entity.id
_entity.type
_entity.pdbx_description
1 polymer ?
#
loop_
_entity_poly.entity_id
_entity_poly.type
_entity_poly.pdbx_seq_one_letter_code
_entity_poly.pdbx_strand_id
1 'polypeptide(L)'
;MEKTPTGASSKDLEAAWTLLEESKTLRTDQYARQVLKQGGIIHNGAVLDVGDFLAAREAFLENNTEKMAAFSEKNPEALKKAMVAHSVKPEFEEK
;
A
#
# COMPACT_ATOMS: atom_id res chain seq x y z
N MET A 1 -23.43 6.30 17.87
CA MET A 1 -21.96 6.35 17.90
C MET A 1 -21.47 5.63 16.65
N GLU A 2 -21.42 6.35 15.54
CA GLU A 2 -20.92 5.79 14.28
C GLU A 2 -19.40 5.76 14.36
N LYS A 3 -18.83 4.54 14.41
CA LYS A 3 -17.39 4.40 14.14
C LYS A 3 -17.23 4.65 12.65
N THR A 4 -16.89 5.87 12.28
CA THR A 4 -16.34 6.15 10.95
C THR A 4 -15.24 5.12 10.70
N PRO A 5 -15.12 4.55 9.49
CA PRO A 5 -13.92 3.82 9.10
C PRO A 5 -12.80 4.86 9.05
N THR A 6 -12.20 5.15 10.19
CA THR A 6 -11.17 6.16 10.30
C THR A 6 -9.99 5.61 9.54
N GLY A 7 -9.64 6.26 8.43
CA GLY A 7 -8.38 6.04 7.74
C GLY A 7 -7.19 6.21 8.70
N ALA A 8 -5.98 6.03 8.16
CA ALA A 8 -4.76 6.21 8.95
C ALA A 8 -4.77 7.57 9.68
N SER A 9 -4.30 7.61 10.93
CA SER A 9 -4.28 8.85 11.68
C SER A 9 -3.33 9.86 11.01
N SER A 10 -3.49 11.15 11.27
CA SER A 10 -2.61 12.17 10.67
C SER A 10 -1.12 11.90 10.94
N LYS A 11 -0.78 11.36 12.12
CA LYS A 11 0.60 10.97 12.46
C LYS A 11 1.09 9.76 11.66
N ASP A 12 0.22 8.78 11.44
CA ASP A 12 0.56 7.60 10.63
C ASP A 12 0.78 8.00 9.17
N LEU A 13 -0.03 8.95 8.66
CA LEU A 13 0.12 9.49 7.31
C LEU A 13 1.40 10.31 7.16
N GLU A 14 1.76 11.16 8.13
CA GLU A 14 3.02 11.90 8.10
C GLU A 14 4.23 10.95 8.10
N ALA A 15 4.24 9.94 8.97
CA ALA A 15 5.31 8.94 9.02
C ALA A 15 5.39 8.13 7.71
N ALA A 16 4.24 7.76 7.13
CA ALA A 16 4.15 7.07 5.87
C ALA A 16 4.65 7.93 4.68
N TRP A 17 4.37 9.24 4.70
CA TRP A 17 4.92 10.18 3.72
C TRP A 17 6.44 10.29 3.83
N THR A 18 6.98 10.38 5.05
CA THR A 18 8.43 10.38 5.27
C THR A 18 9.08 9.10 4.73
N LEU A 19 8.54 7.93 5.06
CA LEU A 19 9.02 6.65 4.53
C LEU A 19 8.99 6.58 3.01
N LEU A 20 7.92 7.10 2.40
CA LEU A 20 7.80 7.16 0.94
C LEU A 20 8.89 8.04 0.31
N GLU A 21 9.21 9.19 0.92
CA GLU A 21 10.23 10.09 0.40
C GLU A 21 11.68 9.62 0.65
N GLU A 22 11.93 8.94 1.76
CA GLU A 22 13.24 8.37 2.11
C GLU A 22 13.57 7.12 1.29
N SER A 23 12.57 6.30 0.97
CA SER A 23 12.76 5.08 0.18
C SER A 23 13.04 5.40 -1.29
N LYS A 24 14.20 4.94 -1.79
CA LYS A 24 14.58 5.12 -3.21
C LYS A 24 13.60 4.44 -4.17
N THR A 25 12.95 3.38 -3.72
CA THR A 25 12.00 2.55 -4.48
C THR A 25 10.58 3.11 -4.41
N LEU A 26 10.10 3.51 -3.22
CA LEU A 26 8.74 4.02 -3.06
C LEU A 26 8.59 5.48 -3.51
N ARG A 27 9.66 6.29 -3.49
CA ARG A 27 9.58 7.72 -3.82
C ARG A 27 9.00 7.99 -5.19
N THR A 28 9.27 7.11 -6.17
CA THR A 28 8.76 7.20 -7.55
C THR A 28 7.45 6.45 -7.76
N ASP A 29 6.96 5.72 -6.75
CA ASP A 29 5.73 4.95 -6.83
C ASP A 29 4.50 5.87 -6.71
N GLN A 30 3.83 6.09 -7.85
CA GLN A 30 2.64 6.94 -7.91
C GLN A 30 1.45 6.36 -7.15
N TYR A 31 1.36 5.04 -7.06
CA TYR A 31 0.25 4.36 -6.41
C TYR A 31 0.31 4.55 -4.89
N ALA A 32 1.47 4.36 -4.29
CA ALA A 32 1.73 4.62 -2.89
C ALA A 32 1.40 6.08 -2.53
N ARG A 33 1.83 7.05 -3.36
CA ARG A 33 1.45 8.46 -3.18
C ARG A 33 -0.06 8.68 -3.23
N GLN A 34 -0.77 8.01 -4.13
CA GLN A 34 -2.24 8.13 -4.21
C GLN A 34 -2.93 7.55 -2.97
N VAL A 35 -2.49 6.39 -2.49
CA VAL A 35 -3.04 5.76 -1.27
C VAL A 35 -2.83 6.68 -0.06
N LEU A 36 -1.66 7.29 0.09
CA LEU A 36 -1.40 8.25 1.17
C LEU A 36 -2.26 9.52 1.02
N LYS A 37 -2.44 10.03 -0.21
CA LYS A 37 -3.35 11.18 -0.46
C LYS A 37 -4.81 10.87 -0.12
N GLN A 38 -5.24 9.62 -0.28
CA GLN A 38 -6.58 9.16 0.08
C GLN A 38 -6.72 8.79 1.55
N GLY A 39 -5.68 9.01 2.38
CA GLY A 39 -5.71 8.71 3.81
C GLY A 39 -5.59 7.22 4.16
N GLY A 40 -4.96 6.42 3.28
CA GLY A 40 -4.88 4.96 3.45
C GLY A 40 -6.10 4.20 2.94
N ILE A 41 -6.99 4.88 2.22
CA ILE A 41 -8.14 4.28 1.56
C ILE A 41 -7.73 3.90 0.14
N ILE A 42 -8.03 2.67 -0.27
CA ILE A 42 -7.89 2.22 -1.66
C ILE A 42 -9.23 2.28 -2.40
N HIS A 43 -9.19 2.25 -3.74
CA HIS A 43 -10.36 2.36 -4.63
C HIS A 43 -11.54 1.41 -4.32
N ASN A 44 -11.33 0.32 -3.58
CA ASN A 44 -12.40 -0.59 -3.15
C ASN A 44 -13.03 -0.20 -1.79
N GLY A 45 -12.73 0.98 -1.25
CA GLY A 45 -13.21 1.45 0.06
C GLY A 45 -12.60 0.73 1.26
N ALA A 46 -11.65 -0.18 1.04
CA ALA A 46 -10.92 -0.82 2.13
C ALA A 46 -9.92 0.15 2.75
N VAL A 47 -9.94 0.23 4.08
CA VAL A 47 -8.95 0.96 4.86
C VAL A 47 -7.76 0.03 5.07
N LEU A 48 -6.59 0.44 4.57
CA LEU A 48 -5.34 -0.27 4.80
C LEU A 48 -4.53 0.44 5.88
N ASP A 49 -3.82 -0.35 6.67
CA ASP A 49 -2.69 0.17 7.43
C ASP A 49 -1.62 0.63 6.43
N VAL A 50 -1.41 1.95 6.37
CA VAL A 50 -0.49 2.57 5.41
C VAL A 50 0.95 2.15 5.62
N GLY A 51 1.34 1.84 6.86
CA GLY A 51 2.69 1.38 7.18
C GLY A 51 2.93 -0.02 6.64
N ASP A 52 2.03 -0.96 6.93
CA ASP A 52 2.11 -2.33 6.41
C ASP A 52 2.02 -2.35 4.86
N PHE A 53 1.16 -1.51 4.28
CA PHE A 53 1.06 -1.38 2.83
C PHE A 53 2.35 -0.88 2.18
N LEU A 54 2.95 0.20 2.69
CA LEU A 54 4.20 0.73 2.13
C LEU A 54 5.35 -0.27 2.27
N ALA A 55 5.46 -0.93 3.42
CA ALA A 55 6.50 -1.92 3.65
C ALA A 55 6.32 -3.17 2.76
N ALA A 56 5.09 -3.63 2.55
CA ALA A 56 4.81 -4.70 1.60
C ALA A 56 5.07 -4.27 0.14
N ARG A 57 4.77 -3.01 -0.20
CA ARG A 57 5.02 -2.43 -1.54
C ARG A 57 6.51 -2.31 -1.80
N GLU A 58 7.27 -1.86 -0.82
CA GLU A 58 8.73 -1.80 -0.92
C GLU A 58 9.31 -3.20 -1.10
N ALA A 59 8.91 -4.17 -0.28
CA ALA A 59 9.33 -5.56 -0.41
C ALA A 59 9.02 -6.14 -1.81
N PHE A 60 7.85 -5.81 -2.37
CA PHE A 60 7.48 -6.21 -3.72
C PHE A 60 8.35 -5.54 -4.79
N LEU A 61 8.59 -4.22 -4.70
CA LEU A 61 9.44 -3.49 -5.64
C LEU A 61 10.91 -3.94 -5.55
N GLU A 62 11.38 -4.29 -4.36
CA GLU A 62 12.70 -4.86 -4.12
C GLU A 62 12.82 -6.33 -4.54
N ASN A 63 11.73 -6.98 -4.97
CA ASN A 63 11.65 -8.44 -5.21
C ASN A 63 12.13 -9.28 -4.01
N ASN A 64 11.90 -8.80 -2.79
CA ASN A 64 12.31 -9.46 -1.55
C ASN A 64 11.25 -10.46 -1.07
N THR A 65 11.39 -11.72 -1.47
CA THR A 65 10.45 -12.81 -1.15
C THR A 65 10.34 -13.13 0.33
N GLU A 66 11.40 -12.99 1.12
CA GLU A 66 11.36 -13.21 2.57
C GLU A 66 10.50 -12.15 3.27
N LYS A 67 10.69 -10.87 2.92
CA LYS A 67 9.87 -9.77 3.45
C LYS A 67 8.40 -9.93 3.02
N MET A 68 8.15 -10.30 1.77
CA MET A 68 6.78 -10.54 1.29
C MET A 68 6.11 -11.70 2.04
N ALA A 69 6.82 -12.80 2.30
CA ALA A 69 6.28 -13.92 3.07
C ALA A 69 5.91 -13.50 4.50
N ALA A 70 6.78 -12.74 5.18
CA ALA A 70 6.51 -12.21 6.52
C ALA A 70 5.26 -11.30 6.55
N PHE A 71 5.06 -10.48 5.51
CA PHE A 71 3.83 -9.67 5.37
C PHE A 71 2.60 -10.50 5.02
N SER A 72 2.76 -11.62 4.32
CA SER A 72 1.64 -12.53 4.01
C SER A 72 1.06 -13.16 5.28
N GLU A 73 1.90 -13.42 6.29
CA GLU A 73 1.47 -13.97 7.57
C GLU A 73 0.91 -12.89 8.49
N LYS A 74 1.53 -11.70 8.50
CA LYS A 74 1.11 -10.58 9.36
C LYS A 74 -0.17 -9.91 8.86
N ASN A 75 -0.23 -9.58 7.57
CA ASN A 75 -1.30 -8.80 6.96
C ASN A 75 -1.44 -9.15 5.45
N PRO A 76 -2.08 -10.29 5.13
CA PRO A 76 -2.17 -10.78 3.76
C PRO A 76 -2.93 -9.83 2.82
N GLU A 77 -3.86 -9.02 3.34
CA GLU A 77 -4.56 -8.03 2.54
C GLU A 77 -3.66 -6.87 2.12
N ALA A 78 -2.83 -6.36 3.03
CA ALA A 78 -1.85 -5.33 2.71
C ALA A 78 -0.86 -5.81 1.65
N LEU A 79 -0.36 -7.05 1.77
CA LEU A 79 0.50 -7.65 0.76
C LEU A 79 -0.22 -7.79 -0.59
N LYS A 80 -1.42 -8.37 -0.59
CA LYS A 80 -2.21 -8.54 -1.83
C LYS A 80 -2.44 -7.20 -2.53
N LYS A 81 -2.72 -6.13 -1.79
CA LYS A 81 -2.94 -4.78 -2.35
C LYS A 81 -1.65 -4.08 -2.75
N ALA A 82 -0.56 -4.30 -2.03
CA ALA A 82 0.77 -3.85 -2.42
C ALA A 82 1.24 -4.52 -3.72
N MET A 83 0.89 -5.78 -3.96
CA MET A 83 1.14 -6.49 -5.21
C MET A 83 0.20 -6.07 -6.35
N VAL A 84 -1.01 -5.64 -6.03
CA VAL A 84 -1.93 -4.98 -6.98
C VAL A 84 -1.41 -3.58 -7.24
N ALA A 85 -0.36 -3.48 -8.06
CA ALA A 85 -0.19 -2.28 -8.87
C ALA A 85 -1.50 -2.10 -9.66
N HIS A 86 -1.96 -0.87 -9.85
CA HIS A 86 -2.77 -0.59 -11.03
C HIS A 86 -1.92 -0.89 -12.27
N SER A 87 -1.72 -2.17 -12.58
CA SER A 87 -1.38 -2.68 -13.90
C SER A 87 -2.63 -2.51 -14.74
N VAL A 88 -2.96 -1.26 -15.06
CA VAL A 88 -3.76 -1.01 -16.24
C VAL A 88 -2.78 -1.06 -17.40
N LYS A 89 -2.46 -2.27 -17.84
CA LYS A 89 -2.74 -2.58 -19.24
C LYS A 89 -4.08 -3.29 -19.24
N PRO A 90 -5.17 -2.64 -19.69
CA PRO A 90 -6.46 -3.28 -19.85
C PRO A 90 -6.41 -4.10 -21.15
N GLU A 91 -5.58 -5.14 -21.20
CA GLU A 91 -5.41 -5.98 -22.39
C GLU A 91 -5.35 -7.48 -22.09
N PHE A 92 -5.68 -7.92 -20.87
CA PHE A 92 -5.84 -9.35 -20.56
C PHE A 92 -7.14 -9.60 -19.78
N GLU A 93 -8.25 -9.10 -20.33
CA GLU A 93 -9.54 -9.77 -20.20
C GLU A 93 -9.67 -10.69 -21.43
N GLU A 94 -8.90 -11.78 -21.45
CA GLU A 94 -9.06 -12.85 -22.43
C GLU A 94 -9.70 -14.06 -21.74
N LYS A 95 -11.03 -14.03 -21.65
CA LYS A 95 -11.98 -14.97 -22.30
C LYS A 95 -13.35 -14.97 -21.66
#